data_AF-A0A1F8DV17-F1
#
_entry.id   AF-A0A1F8DV17-F1
#
_cell.length_a   1.000
_cell.length_b   1.000
_cell.length_c   1.000
_cell.angle_alpha   90.00
_cell.angle_beta   90.00
_cell.angle_gamma   90.00
#
_symmetry.space_group_name_H-M   'P 1'
#
loop_
_entity.id
_entity.type
_entity.pdbx_description
1 polymer ?
#
loop_
_entity_poly.entity_id
_entity_poly.type
_entity_poly.pdbx_seq_one_letter_code
_entity_poly.pdbx_strand_id
1 'polypeptide(L)' 'MKKTINFTISKDNIYYFAVCTDFPIVTQAKTLDELAYNIKEATELHFDGENLTELGLSSNPRIRVSLLIQ' A
#
# COMPACT_ATOMS: atom_id res chain seq x y z
N MET A 1 1.64 -3.29 18.46
CA MET A 1 1.78 -2.46 17.25
C MET A 1 1.85 -3.36 16.02
N LYS A 2 1.10 -3.06 14.97
CA LYS A 2 1.13 -3.74 13.68
C LYS A 2 2.48 -3.52 13.01
N LYS A 3 3.10 -4.58 12.49
CA LYS A 3 4.40 -4.55 11.81
C LYS A 3 4.29 -4.53 10.29
N THR A 4 3.07 -4.61 9.77
CA THR A 4 2.83 -4.83 8.34
C THR A 4 1.61 -4.04 7.89
N ILE A 5 1.78 -3.29 6.81
CA ILE A 5 0.70 -2.65 6.05
C ILE A 5 0.40 -3.56 4.87
N ASN A 6 -0.86 -3.94 4.71
CA ASN A 6 -1.28 -4.91 3.71
C ASN A 6 -1.96 -4.22 2.54
N PHE A 7 -1.53 -4.57 1.33
CA PHE A 7 -2.18 -4.21 0.09
C PHE A 7 -2.62 -5.45 -0.66
N THR A 8 -3.78 -5.37 -1.30
CA THR A 8 -4.23 -6.33 -2.29
C THR A 8 -4.14 -5.71 -3.66
N ILE A 9 -3.55 -6.42 -4.62
CA ILE A 9 -3.52 -6.03 -6.03
C ILE A 9 -4.54 -6.84 -6.81
N SER A 10 -5.39 -6.15 -7.55
CA SER A 10 -6.21 -6.71 -8.62
C SER A 10 -5.80 -6.11 -9.96
N LYS A 11 -6.02 -6.85 -11.05
CA LYS A 11 -5.87 -6.33 -12.40
C LYS A 11 -7.24 -6.17 -13.04
N ASP A 12 -7.50 -5.00 -13.60
CA ASP A 12 -8.64 -4.78 -14.47
C ASP A 12 -8.17 -4.10 -15.76
N ASN A 13 -8.48 -4.73 -16.88
CA ASN A 13 -8.02 -4.35 -18.21
C ASN A 13 -6.49 -4.12 -18.28
N ILE A 14 -6.04 -2.90 -18.58
CA ILE A 14 -4.63 -2.52 -18.68
C ILE A 14 -4.03 -1.97 -17.37
N TYR A 15 -4.80 -1.92 -16.29
CA TYR A 15 -4.37 -1.33 -15.01
C TYR A 15 -4.30 -2.38 -13.90
N TYR A 16 -3.29 -2.24 -13.06
CA TYR A 16 -3.24 -2.85 -11.74
C TYR A 16 -3.72 -1.82 -10.71
N PHE A 17 -4.54 -2.27 -9.78
CA PHE A 17 -5.09 -1.48 -8.68
C PHE A 17 -4.55 -2.06 -7.37
N ALA A 18 -3.98 -1.21 -6.52
CA ALA A 18 -3.56 -1.57 -5.16
C ALA A 18 -4.47 -0.90 -4.14
N VAL A 19 -5.04 -1.70 -3.25
CA VAL A 19 -5.93 -1.23 -2.17
C VAL A 19 -5.35 -1.65 -0.83
N CYS A 20 -5.12 -0.68 0.06
CA CYS A 20 -4.70 -0.97 1.43
C CYS A 20 -5.88 -1.48 2.26
N THR A 21 -5.63 -2.49 3.09
CA THR A 21 -6.67 -3.09 3.95
C THR A 21 -7.00 -2.22 5.16
N ASP A 22 -6.01 -1.53 5.71
CA ASP A 22 -6.09 -0.91 7.03
C ASP A 22 -6.26 0.61 6.99
N PHE A 23 -5.96 1.23 5.84
CA PHE A 23 -5.93 2.68 5.65
C PHE A 23 -6.59 3.03 4.31
N PRO A 24 -7.14 4.24 4.15
CA PRO A 24 -7.74 4.69 2.90
C PRO A 24 -6.67 5.06 1.86
N ILE A 25 -5.75 4.14 1.58
CA ILE A 25 -4.67 4.28 0.60
C ILE A 25 -5.02 3.40 -0.60
N VAL A 26 -5.21 4.04 -1.74
CA VAL A 26 -5.47 3.39 -3.02
C VAL A 26 -4.57 3.99 -4.08
N THR A 27 -4.10 3.17 -5.00
CA THR A 27 -3.34 3.64 -6.16
C THR A 27 -3.44 2.64 -7.31
N GLN A 28 -3.01 3.07 -8.50
CA GLN A 28 -3.05 2.26 -9.71
C GLN A 28 -1.84 2.55 -10.60
N ALA A 29 -1.54 1.62 -11.50
CA ALA A 29 -0.47 1.76 -12.48
C ALA A 29 -0.65 0.77 -13.64
N LYS A 30 0.10 0.96 -14.73
CA LYS A 30 0.06 0.03 -15.88
C LYS A 30 0.97 -1.17 -15.71
N THR A 31 2.00 -1.05 -14.88
CA THR A 31 2.96 -2.14 -14.58
C THR A 31 3.05 -2.38 -13.07
N LEU A 32 3.51 -3.57 -12.67
CA LEU A 32 3.71 -3.88 -11.25
C LEU A 32 4.84 -3.06 -10.63
N ASP A 33 5.87 -2.71 -11.40
CA ASP A 33 6.99 -1.88 -10.94
C ASP A 33 6.54 -0.44 -10.65
N GLU A 34 5.78 0.16 -11.58
CA GLU A 34 5.16 1.47 -11.37
C GLU A 34 4.17 1.41 -10.20
N LEU A 35 3.41 0.32 -10.06
CA LEU A 35 2.50 0.15 -8.93
C LEU A 35 3.25 0.09 -7.60
N ALA A 36 4.40 -0.59 -7.54
CA ALA A 36 5.21 -0.67 -6.34
C ALA A 36 5.77 0.71 -5.91
N TYR A 37 6.19 1.53 -6.88
CA TYR A 37 6.59 2.91 -6.62
C TYR A 37 5.41 3.72 -6.07
N ASN A 38 4.25 3.64 -6.73
CA ASN A 38 3.06 4.38 -6.33
C ASN A 38 2.54 3.94 -4.95
N ILE A 39 2.62 2.64 -4.60
CA ILE A 39 2.27 2.13 -3.27
C ILE A 39 3.16 2.78 -2.21
N LYS A 40 4.48 2.83 -2.45
CA LYS A 40 5.44 3.44 -1.53
C LYS A 40 5.14 4.92 -1.35
N GLU A 41 5.03 5.68 -2.43
CA GLU A 41 4.76 7.12 -2.41
C GLU A 41 3.43 7.43 -1.71
N ALA A 42 2.34 6.74 -2.10
CA ALA A 42 1.02 6.95 -1.49
C ALA A 42 1.01 6.59 0.01
N THR A 43 1.79 5.60 0.43
CA THR A 43 1.95 5.24 1.84
C THR A 43 2.74 6.30 2.61
N GLU A 44 3.82 6.82 2.03
CA GLU A 44 4.63 7.90 2.63
C GLU A 44 3.80 9.18 2.76
N LEU A 45 3.07 9.57 1.71
CA LEU A 45 2.17 10.73 1.74
C LEU A 45 1.05 10.60 2.76
N HIS A 46 0.48 9.40 2.94
CA HIS A 46 -0.60 9.18 3.90
C HIS A 46 -0.16 9.36 5.36
N PHE A 47 1.11 9.06 5.66
CA PHE A 47 1.68 9.16 7.01
C PHE A 47 2.63 10.35 7.20
N ASP A 48 2.69 11.28 6.25
CA ASP A 48 3.57 12.44 6.35
C ASP A 48 3.15 13.32 7.54
N GLY A 49 4.10 13.59 8.45
CA GLY A 49 3.84 14.30 9.71
C GLY A 49 3.13 13.50 10.80
N GLU A 50 2.79 12.23 10.57
CA GLU A 50 2.08 11.38 11.53
C GLU A 50 3.03 10.60 12.45
N ASN A 51 2.62 10.39 13.71
CA ASN A 51 3.30 9.46 14.60
C ASN A 51 2.75 8.04 14.41
N LEU A 52 3.46 7.22 13.62
CA LEU A 52 3.08 5.83 13.36
C LEU A 52 2.78 5.02 14.62
N THR A 53 3.46 5.28 15.73
CA THR A 53 3.26 4.52 16.97
C THR A 53 1.94 4.85 17.66
N GLU A 54 1.47 6.10 17.57
CA GLU A 54 0.15 6.53 18.03
C GLU A 54 -0.98 5.94 17.18
N LEU A 55 -0.70 5.69 15.90
CA LEU A 55 -1.58 4.96 14.97
C LEU A 55 -1.50 3.43 15.15
N GLY A 56 -0.76 2.95 16.15
CA GLY A 56 -0.62 1.53 16.46
C GLY A 56 0.27 0.76 15.47
N LEU A 57 1.03 1.43 14.61
CA LEU A 57 2.02 0.86 13.69
C LEU A 57 3.42 0.84 14.31
N SER A 58 4.26 -0.10 13.88
CA SER A 58 5.71 -0.03 14.18
C SER A 58 6.35 1.19 13.54
N SER A 59 7.43 1.71 14.13
CA SER A 59 8.19 2.84 13.58
C SER A 59 8.73 2.63 12.16
N ASN A 60 8.87 1.37 11.72
CA ASN A 60 9.21 1.02 10.35
C ASN A 60 8.39 -0.21 9.91
N PRO A 61 7.11 -0.03 9.50
CA PRO A 61 6.26 -1.13 9.10
C PRO A 61 6.68 -1.64 7.72
N ARG A 62 6.58 -2.96 7.51
CA ARG A 62 6.81 -3.56 6.20
C ARG A 62 5.55 -3.42 5.34
N ILE A 63 5.71 -3.11 4.06
CA ILE A 63 4.61 -3.21 3.10
C ILE A 63 4.56 -4.65 2.58
N ARG A 64 3.40 -5.29 2.70
CA ARG A 64 3.12 -6.60 2.10
C ARG A 64 2.05 -6.44 1.04
N VAL A 65 2.33 -7.01 -0.13
CA VAL A 65 1.45 -6.94 -1.29
C VAL A 65 1.03 -8.34 -1.69
N SER A 66 -0.26 -8.55 -1.93
CA SER A 66 -0.82 -9.82 -2.41
C SER A 66 -1.53 -9.60 -3.74
N LEU A 67 -0.98 -10.18 -4.81
CA LEU A 67 -1.59 -10.16 -6.14
C LEU A 67 -2.65 -11.26 -6.25
N LEU A 68 -3.87 -10.88 -6.61
CA LEU A 68 -4.94 -11.80 -6.94
C LEU A 68 -4.75 -12.30 -8.37
N ILE A 69 -4.64 -13.62 -8.54
CA ILE A 69 -4.62 -14.28 -9.84
C ILE A 69 -5.98 -14.95 -10.02
N GLN A 70 -6.68 -14.63 -11.11
CA GLN A 70 -7.98 -15.22 -11.48
C GLN A 70 -7.82 -16.16 -12.67
#